data_AF-A0A563VQW1-F1
#
_entry.id   AF-A0A563VQW1-F1
#
_cell.length_a   1.000
_cell.length_b   1.000
_cell.length_c   1.000
_cell.angle_alpha   90.00
_cell.angle_beta   90.00
_cell.angle_gamma   90.00
#
_symmetry.space_group_name_H-M   'P 1'
#
loop_
_entity.id
_entity.type
_entity.pdbx_description
1 polymer ?
#
loop_
_entity_poly.entity_id
_entity_poly.type
_entity_poly.pdbx_seq_one_letter_code
_entity_poly.pdbx_strand_id
1 'polypeptide(L)'
;MAGHNLTVDAGTTSVALDLPVLESAAGLTLVGADSTGEPFSEEFQVGFPITEDTDFTFEADPFASTGGTIEHSGNITLGLGEAEVTLGDFSIGFDAARVSETASGFFVADTLDDGLGLEVLFDVGAPGNVAADSEELTISEADLLLAPELAEALGSPDLAGADVGDTRVDATVTEPEPTTAKNVIIMIGDGMGWEIARAAAIQEAINQGHEGNTLSDFYTEGTGAGLSFQNLDGYAVATTSGTYIDGDKSNSALEGDTLERETGVSYQFSKVTREIEHLKYIPNQSKNK
;
A
#
# COMPACT_ATOMS: atom_id res chain seq x y z
N MET A 1 -2.53 2.33 -14.68
CA MET A 1 -2.92 2.85 -13.35
C MET A 1 -1.94 2.22 -12.38
N ALA A 2 -1.35 2.98 -11.46
CA ALA A 2 -0.48 2.37 -10.46
C ALA A 2 -1.34 1.49 -9.56
N GLY A 3 -0.95 0.23 -9.33
CA GLY A 3 -1.60 -0.63 -8.36
C GLY A 3 -1.56 0.05 -7.00
N HIS A 4 -2.72 0.25 -6.39
CA HIS A 4 -2.77 0.69 -5.01
C HIS A 4 -2.62 -0.57 -4.14
N ASN A 5 -1.65 -0.55 -3.22
CA ASN A 5 -1.56 -1.60 -2.21
C ASN A 5 -2.80 -1.50 -1.34
N LEU A 6 -3.49 -2.61 -1.19
CA LEU A 6 -4.68 -2.76 -0.36
C LEU A 6 -4.31 -3.55 0.89
N THR A 7 -4.98 -3.29 2.01
CA THR A 7 -4.73 -3.94 3.29
C THR A 7 -5.97 -4.72 3.74
N VAL A 8 -5.80 -5.95 4.17
CA VAL A 8 -6.88 -6.72 4.82
C VAL A 8 -7.18 -6.11 6.18
N ASP A 9 -8.46 -5.86 6.46
CA ASP A 9 -8.91 -5.18 7.69
C ASP A 9 -9.61 -6.15 8.65
N ALA A 10 -10.59 -6.91 8.15
CA ALA A 10 -11.38 -7.85 8.94
C ALA A 10 -11.96 -8.94 8.03
N GLY A 11 -12.70 -9.89 8.61
CA GLY A 11 -13.35 -10.96 7.87
C GLY A 11 -13.30 -12.29 8.59
N THR A 12 -13.47 -13.37 7.84
CA THR A 12 -13.42 -14.74 8.35
C THR A 12 -12.68 -15.65 7.37
N THR A 13 -11.79 -16.47 7.91
CA THR A 13 -11.23 -17.62 7.19
C THR A 13 -11.99 -18.87 7.59
N SER A 14 -12.66 -19.51 6.64
CA SER A 14 -13.40 -20.75 6.83
C SER A 14 -12.51 -21.95 6.51
N VAL A 15 -12.51 -22.95 7.40
CA VAL A 15 -11.68 -24.14 7.27
C VAL A 15 -12.54 -25.40 7.26
N ALA A 16 -12.26 -26.27 6.29
CA ALA A 16 -12.78 -27.61 6.24
C ALA A 16 -11.64 -28.62 6.32
N LEU A 17 -11.70 -29.56 7.26
CA LEU A 17 -10.65 -30.59 7.42
C LEU A 17 -11.20 -31.96 6.98
N ASP A 18 -10.41 -32.70 6.19
CA ASP A 18 -10.68 -34.10 5.89
C ASP A 18 -10.31 -34.96 7.11
N LEU A 19 -11.22 -35.00 8.08
CA LEU A 19 -11.06 -35.78 9.31
C LEU A 19 -10.82 -37.27 9.04
N PRO A 20 -11.50 -37.95 8.09
CA PRO A 20 -11.17 -39.32 7.71
C PRO A 20 -9.72 -39.52 7.26
N VAL A 21 -9.16 -38.62 6.45
CA VAL A 21 -7.75 -38.68 6.01
C VAL A 21 -6.82 -38.49 7.21
N LEU A 22 -7.05 -37.45 8.02
CA LEU A 22 -6.23 -37.16 9.20
C LEU A 22 -6.26 -38.29 10.25
N GLU A 23 -7.43 -38.87 10.50
CA GLU A 23 -7.59 -39.98 11.45
C GLU A 23 -6.92 -41.25 10.93
N SER A 24 -7.11 -41.59 9.66
CA SER A 24 -6.54 -42.82 9.10
C SER A 24 -5.02 -42.75 8.88
N ALA A 25 -4.50 -41.56 8.58
CA ALA A 25 -3.09 -41.36 8.26
C ALA A 25 -2.23 -41.07 9.49
N ALA A 26 -2.74 -40.26 10.42
CA ALA A 26 -1.98 -39.80 11.58
C ALA A 26 -2.66 -40.07 12.93
N GLY A 27 -3.86 -40.65 12.96
CA GLY A 27 -4.61 -40.87 14.20
C GLY A 27 -5.16 -39.59 14.82
N LEU A 28 -5.23 -38.50 14.03
CA LEU A 28 -5.72 -37.21 14.49
C LEU A 28 -7.24 -37.14 14.41
N THR A 29 -7.87 -36.70 15.48
CA THR A 29 -9.32 -36.45 15.53
C THR A 29 -9.60 -35.03 16.00
N LEU A 30 -10.61 -34.36 15.44
CA LEU A 30 -11.05 -33.07 15.93
C LEU A 30 -11.94 -33.27 17.17
N VAL A 31 -11.45 -32.83 18.33
CA VAL A 31 -12.18 -32.93 19.61
C VAL A 31 -13.13 -31.76 19.77
N GLY A 32 -12.71 -30.57 19.37
CA GLY A 32 -13.52 -29.37 19.44
C GLY A 32 -12.85 -28.18 18.77
N ALA A 33 -13.61 -27.10 18.62
CA ALA A 33 -13.11 -25.81 18.19
C ALA A 33 -13.77 -24.71 19.03
N ASP A 34 -13.01 -23.68 19.36
CA ASP A 34 -13.48 -22.47 20.04
C ASP A 34 -13.17 -21.26 19.15
N SER A 35 -14.19 -20.78 18.47
CA SER A 35 -14.11 -19.63 17.59
C SER A 35 -15.43 -18.87 17.62
N THR A 36 -15.36 -17.56 17.44
CA THR A 36 -16.54 -16.69 17.31
C THR A 36 -16.92 -16.44 15.85
N GLY A 37 -16.12 -16.93 14.89
CA GLY A 37 -16.35 -16.76 13.46
C GLY A 37 -17.40 -17.73 12.93
N GLU A 38 -18.34 -17.21 12.15
CA GLU A 38 -19.30 -18.02 11.41
C GLU A 38 -18.63 -18.51 10.11
N PRO A 39 -18.60 -19.83 9.84
CA PRO A 39 -18.07 -20.35 8.59
C PRO A 39 -18.92 -19.88 7.40
N PHE A 40 -18.29 -19.80 6.23
CA PHE A 40 -18.94 -19.38 4.97
C PHE A 40 -20.18 -20.22 4.64
N SER A 41 -20.13 -21.53 4.90
CA SER A 41 -21.25 -22.44 4.69
C SER A 41 -21.17 -23.67 5.60
N GLU A 42 -22.21 -24.51 5.57
CA GLU A 42 -22.26 -25.78 6.31
C GLU A 42 -21.20 -26.81 5.85
N GLU A 43 -20.55 -26.58 4.71
CA GLU A 43 -19.44 -27.42 4.22
C GLU A 43 -18.14 -27.17 4.99
N PHE A 44 -18.03 -26.04 5.69
CA PHE A 44 -16.89 -25.69 6.52
C PHE A 44 -17.20 -25.93 8.00
N GLN A 45 -16.29 -26.61 8.69
CA GLN A 45 -16.46 -27.02 10.09
C GLN A 45 -16.35 -25.82 11.04
N VAL A 46 -15.49 -24.85 10.72
CA VAL A 46 -15.24 -23.70 11.58
C VAL A 46 -14.84 -22.48 10.75
N GLY A 47 -15.21 -21.29 11.23
CA GLY A 47 -14.68 -20.01 10.74
C GLY A 47 -13.83 -19.35 11.80
N PHE A 48 -12.66 -18.81 11.42
CA PHE A 48 -11.79 -18.03 12.30
C PHE A 48 -11.87 -16.55 11.91
N PRO A 49 -12.31 -15.65 12.80
CA PRO A 49 -12.32 -14.22 12.55
C PRO A 49 -10.90 -13.70 12.36
N ILE A 50 -10.73 -12.85 11.35
CA ILE A 50 -9.52 -12.05 11.12
C ILE A 50 -9.46 -10.93 12.17
N THR A 51 -8.30 -10.72 12.76
CA THR A 51 -8.09 -9.75 13.85
C THR A 51 -7.45 -8.46 13.36
N GLU A 52 -7.50 -7.43 14.21
CA GLU A 52 -6.89 -6.11 13.97
C GLU A 52 -5.35 -6.13 13.93
N ASP A 53 -4.72 -7.24 14.33
CA ASP A 53 -3.27 -7.42 14.23
C ASP A 53 -2.81 -7.76 12.80
N THR A 54 -3.76 -8.03 11.89
CA THR A 54 -3.50 -8.27 10.47
C THR A 54 -2.84 -7.07 9.81
N ASP A 55 -1.73 -7.31 9.11
CA ASP A 55 -1.02 -6.30 8.32
C ASP A 55 -0.83 -6.73 6.85
N PHE A 56 -1.54 -7.77 6.42
CA PHE A 56 -1.45 -8.32 5.07
C PHE A 56 -1.82 -7.28 4.01
N THR A 57 -0.94 -7.14 3.02
CA THR A 57 -1.08 -6.21 1.90
C THR A 57 -0.95 -6.92 0.56
N PHE A 58 -1.71 -6.45 -0.44
CA PHE A 58 -1.70 -7.01 -1.79
C PHE A 58 -2.04 -5.96 -2.87
N GLU A 59 -1.68 -6.25 -4.12
CA GLU A 59 -2.19 -5.58 -5.33
C GLU A 59 -3.34 -6.41 -5.91
N ALA A 60 -4.43 -5.79 -6.36
CA ALA A 60 -5.62 -6.52 -6.86
C ALA A 60 -5.54 -6.94 -8.35
N ASP A 61 -4.79 -6.23 -9.20
CA ASP A 61 -4.75 -6.46 -10.65
C ASP A 61 -3.33 -6.36 -11.24
N PRO A 62 -2.64 -7.50 -11.47
CA PRO A 62 -3.02 -8.85 -11.05
C PRO A 62 -2.89 -9.06 -9.54
N PHE A 63 -3.60 -10.04 -8.97
CA PHE A 63 -3.45 -10.39 -7.56
C PHE A 63 -1.99 -10.75 -7.25
N ALA A 64 -1.38 -10.01 -6.33
CA ALA A 64 -0.05 -10.28 -5.82
C ALA A 64 0.07 -9.81 -4.37
N SER A 65 0.47 -10.70 -3.47
CA SER A 65 0.82 -10.32 -2.10
C SER A 65 2.05 -9.41 -2.11
N THR A 66 1.98 -8.29 -1.39
CA THR A 66 3.11 -7.38 -1.20
C THR A 66 3.82 -7.58 0.13
N GLY A 67 3.16 -8.22 1.10
CA GLY A 67 3.76 -8.62 2.39
C GLY A 67 2.73 -8.68 3.51
N GLY A 68 3.22 -8.89 4.74
CA GLY A 68 2.40 -8.99 5.95
C GLY A 68 1.80 -10.38 6.17
N THR A 69 0.96 -10.49 7.19
CA THR A 69 0.26 -11.71 7.61
C THR A 69 -1.20 -11.44 7.92
N ILE A 70 -2.04 -12.47 7.75
CA ILE A 70 -3.45 -12.44 8.16
C ILE A 70 -3.56 -13.15 9.50
N GLU A 71 -3.91 -12.41 10.55
CA GLU A 71 -3.99 -12.89 11.91
C GLU A 71 -5.42 -13.27 12.28
N HIS A 72 -5.58 -14.35 13.02
CA HIS A 72 -6.88 -14.90 13.39
C HIS A 72 -7.00 -15.08 14.90
N SER A 73 -8.25 -15.15 15.37
CA SER A 73 -8.56 -15.52 16.75
C SER A 73 -9.33 -16.83 16.81
N GLY A 74 -9.08 -17.62 17.86
CA GLY A 74 -9.76 -18.88 18.11
C GLY A 74 -8.83 -20.08 17.98
N ASN A 75 -9.31 -21.26 18.36
CA ASN A 75 -8.49 -22.46 18.44
C ASN A 75 -9.25 -23.72 18.05
N ILE A 76 -8.50 -24.78 17.77
CA ILE A 76 -8.97 -26.15 17.64
C ILE A 76 -8.24 -27.03 18.66
N THR A 77 -8.94 -28.04 19.15
CA THR A 77 -8.33 -29.12 19.93
C THR A 77 -8.31 -30.39 19.11
N LEU A 78 -7.12 -30.91 18.84
CA LEU A 78 -6.88 -32.17 18.17
C LEU A 78 -6.54 -33.26 19.18
N GLY A 79 -7.13 -34.43 19.01
CA GLY A 79 -6.83 -35.63 19.77
C GLY A 79 -5.86 -36.52 19.01
N LEU A 80 -4.82 -37.01 19.70
CA LEU A 80 -3.86 -38.00 19.21
C LEU A 80 -3.79 -39.16 20.21
N GLY A 81 -4.61 -40.19 19.99
CA GLY A 81 -4.77 -41.29 20.95
C GLY A 81 -5.42 -40.83 22.26
N GLU A 82 -4.67 -40.86 23.37
CA GLU A 82 -5.13 -40.37 24.68
C GLU A 82 -4.67 -38.93 24.99
N ALA A 83 -3.86 -38.33 24.11
CA ALA A 83 -3.39 -36.96 24.25
C ALA A 83 -4.30 -35.98 23.50
N GLU A 84 -4.41 -34.76 24.01
CA GLU A 84 -5.08 -33.63 23.34
C GLU A 84 -4.09 -32.48 23.22
N VAL A 85 -4.11 -31.80 22.07
CA VAL A 85 -3.33 -30.59 21.81
C VAL A 85 -4.26 -29.50 21.30
N THR A 86 -4.11 -28.30 21.83
CA THR A 86 -4.83 -27.10 21.36
C THR A 86 -3.90 -26.26 20.51
N LEU A 87 -4.33 -25.97 19.29
CA LEU A 87 -3.65 -25.11 18.30
C LEU A 87 -4.56 -23.93 18.01
N GLY A 88 -4.01 -22.73 17.80
CA GLY A 88 -4.89 -21.57 17.64
C GLY A 88 -4.19 -20.25 17.38
N ASP A 89 -5.01 -19.20 17.40
CA ASP A 89 -4.65 -17.84 17.04
C ASP A 89 -3.83 -17.83 15.74
N PHE A 90 -4.38 -18.44 14.70
CA PHE A 90 -3.62 -18.79 13.50
C PHE A 90 -3.14 -17.57 12.72
N SER A 91 -1.95 -17.68 12.13
CA SER A 91 -1.42 -16.69 11.18
C SER A 91 -1.31 -17.30 9.79
N ILE A 92 -1.76 -16.57 8.76
CA ILE A 92 -1.48 -16.90 7.36
C ILE A 92 -0.36 -16.00 6.86
N GLY A 93 0.81 -16.59 6.62
CA GLY A 93 1.99 -15.91 6.10
C GLY A 93 2.32 -16.34 4.67
N PHE A 94 3.29 -15.65 4.06
CA PHE A 94 3.82 -15.98 2.73
C PHE A 94 5.35 -16.20 2.79
N ASP A 95 5.80 -17.32 2.22
CA ASP A 95 7.21 -17.62 2.00
C ASP A 95 7.43 -18.10 0.56
N ALA A 96 8.20 -17.32 -0.20
CA ALA A 96 8.55 -17.65 -1.59
C ALA A 96 9.32 -18.98 -1.72
N ALA A 97 9.99 -19.44 -0.66
CA ALA A 97 10.68 -20.73 -0.64
C ALA A 97 9.72 -21.92 -0.55
N ARG A 98 8.46 -21.70 -0.12
CA ARG A 98 7.41 -22.73 -0.04
C ARG A 98 6.61 -22.89 -1.33
N VAL A 99 6.79 -21.99 -2.30
CA VAL A 99 6.11 -22.09 -3.61
C VAL A 99 6.57 -23.36 -4.32
N SER A 100 5.61 -24.18 -4.74
CA SER A 100 5.86 -25.43 -5.46
C SER A 100 4.80 -25.67 -6.54
N GLU A 101 4.78 -26.86 -7.15
CA GLU A 101 3.72 -27.22 -8.12
C GLU A 101 2.34 -27.32 -7.45
N THR A 102 2.29 -27.59 -6.15
CA THR A 102 1.03 -27.80 -5.41
C THR A 102 0.78 -26.72 -4.35
N ALA A 103 1.82 -26.07 -3.82
CA ALA A 103 1.70 -25.04 -2.79
C ALA A 103 1.87 -23.62 -3.36
N SER A 104 1.03 -22.70 -2.91
CA SER A 104 1.02 -21.29 -3.33
C SER A 104 2.15 -20.45 -2.72
N GLY A 105 2.85 -20.97 -1.72
CA GLY A 105 3.80 -20.22 -0.88
C GLY A 105 3.16 -19.62 0.37
N PHE A 106 1.83 -19.58 0.46
CA PHE A 106 1.13 -19.27 1.70
C PHE A 106 1.15 -20.47 2.65
N PHE A 107 1.21 -20.19 3.94
CA PHE A 107 1.22 -21.21 4.99
C PHE A 107 0.40 -20.75 6.20
N VAL A 108 -0.14 -21.70 6.94
CA VAL A 108 -0.88 -21.51 8.20
C VAL A 108 0.02 -21.90 9.37
N ALA A 109 0.21 -20.95 10.27
CA ALA A 109 1.01 -21.09 11.47
C ALA A 109 0.14 -21.12 12.73
N ASP A 110 0.56 -21.91 13.72
CA ASP A 110 0.08 -21.80 15.09
C ASP A 110 0.84 -20.66 15.78
N THR A 111 0.14 -19.75 16.46
CA THR A 111 0.79 -18.69 17.22
C THR A 111 0.61 -18.84 18.72
N LEU A 112 -0.15 -19.85 19.16
CA LEU A 112 -0.16 -20.21 20.57
C LEU A 112 1.23 -20.72 20.98
N ASP A 113 1.67 -20.30 22.16
CA ASP A 113 2.81 -20.89 22.84
C ASP A 113 2.40 -22.28 23.33
N ASP A 114 2.44 -23.24 22.41
CA ASP A 114 2.06 -24.61 22.62
C ASP A 114 3.28 -25.49 23.00
N GLY A 115 3.00 -26.67 23.54
CA GLY A 115 4.06 -27.59 23.94
C GLY A 115 4.76 -28.28 22.76
N LEU A 116 4.28 -28.09 21.52
CA LEU A 116 4.80 -28.74 20.33
C LEU A 116 5.92 -27.91 19.68
N GLY A 117 5.87 -26.58 19.83
CA GLY A 117 6.85 -25.67 19.21
C GLY A 117 6.84 -25.76 17.69
N LEU A 118 5.69 -26.10 17.11
CA LEU A 118 5.49 -26.18 15.67
C LEU A 118 5.01 -24.82 15.18
N GLU A 119 5.87 -24.13 14.42
CA GLU A 119 5.51 -22.82 13.87
C GLU A 119 4.55 -22.97 12.68
N VAL A 120 4.71 -23.97 11.81
CA VAL A 120 3.89 -24.15 10.60
C VAL A 120 3.14 -25.47 10.62
N LEU A 121 1.83 -25.41 10.41
CA LEU A 121 0.92 -26.55 10.42
C LEU A 121 0.54 -27.01 9.02
N PHE A 122 0.20 -26.07 8.14
CA PHE A 122 -0.30 -26.35 6.80
C PHE A 122 0.33 -25.41 5.77
N ASP A 123 0.60 -25.91 4.58
CA ASP A 123 0.80 -25.08 3.40
C ASP A 123 -0.56 -24.87 2.71
N VAL A 124 -0.76 -23.74 2.05
CA VAL A 124 -1.99 -23.45 1.30
C VAL A 124 -1.76 -23.72 -0.18
N GLY A 125 -2.63 -24.51 -0.78
CA GLY A 125 -2.63 -24.85 -2.20
C GLY A 125 -2.86 -23.62 -3.10
N ALA A 126 -2.59 -23.77 -4.39
CA ALA A 126 -2.93 -22.71 -5.35
C ALA A 126 -4.45 -22.52 -5.40
N PRO A 127 -4.98 -21.32 -5.11
CA PRO A 127 -6.43 -21.11 -5.08
C PRO A 127 -7.04 -21.27 -6.47
N GLY A 128 -8.19 -21.95 -6.55
CA GLY A 128 -8.97 -22.05 -7.78
C GLY A 128 -9.56 -20.71 -8.22
N ASN A 129 -9.88 -19.83 -7.28
CA ASN A 129 -10.36 -18.48 -7.56
C ASN A 129 -9.87 -17.45 -6.53
N VAL A 130 -9.37 -16.32 -7.04
CA VAL A 130 -9.06 -15.12 -6.26
C VAL A 130 -9.83 -13.94 -6.86
N ALA A 131 -10.74 -13.38 -6.07
CA ALA A 131 -11.46 -12.15 -6.40
C ALA A 131 -11.03 -11.07 -5.42
N ALA A 132 -10.45 -9.99 -5.92
CA ALA A 132 -9.95 -8.91 -5.09
C ALA A 132 -10.27 -7.56 -5.72
N ASP A 133 -10.78 -6.62 -4.92
CA ASP A 133 -11.03 -5.24 -5.30
C ASP A 133 -10.77 -4.29 -4.11
N SER A 134 -11.17 -3.03 -4.23
CA SER A 134 -10.93 -2.00 -3.21
C SER A 134 -11.73 -2.16 -1.91
N GLU A 135 -12.70 -3.08 -1.87
CA GLU A 135 -13.60 -3.29 -0.73
C GLU A 135 -13.48 -4.71 -0.15
N GLU A 136 -13.22 -5.71 -0.99
CA GLU A 136 -13.25 -7.12 -0.59
C GLU A 136 -12.09 -7.94 -1.18
N LEU A 137 -11.68 -8.96 -0.42
CA LEU A 137 -10.79 -10.03 -0.84
C LEU A 137 -11.47 -11.38 -0.57
N THR A 138 -11.71 -12.15 -1.62
CA THR A 138 -12.13 -13.55 -1.54
C THR A 138 -11.06 -14.44 -2.17
N ILE A 139 -10.51 -15.34 -1.36
CA ILE A 139 -9.67 -16.45 -1.80
C ILE A 139 -10.47 -17.73 -1.56
N SER A 140 -10.76 -18.47 -2.61
CA SER A 140 -11.65 -19.64 -2.56
C SER A 140 -11.05 -20.82 -3.32
N GLU A 141 -11.50 -22.02 -2.97
CA GLU A 141 -11.01 -23.28 -3.57
C GLU A 141 -9.50 -23.44 -3.38
N ALA A 142 -9.01 -23.16 -2.16
CA ALA A 142 -7.61 -23.36 -1.80
C ALA A 142 -7.50 -24.59 -0.89
N ASP A 143 -6.71 -25.57 -1.31
CA ASP A 143 -6.47 -26.77 -0.53
C ASP A 143 -5.61 -26.44 0.71
N LEU A 144 -5.84 -27.15 1.81
CA LEU A 144 -4.93 -27.21 2.95
C LEU A 144 -4.06 -28.45 2.80
N LEU A 145 -2.76 -28.21 2.65
CA LEU A 145 -1.75 -29.25 2.49
C LEU A 145 -1.00 -29.44 3.80
N LEU A 146 -0.80 -30.68 4.22
CA LEU A 146 -0.06 -30.96 5.46
C LEU A 146 1.39 -30.48 5.34
N ALA A 147 1.82 -29.56 6.21
CA ALA A 147 3.19 -29.04 6.16
C ALA A 147 4.22 -30.13 6.53
N PRO A 148 5.44 -30.08 5.95
CA PRO A 148 6.50 -31.04 6.28
C PRO A 148 6.81 -31.10 7.78
N GLU A 149 6.77 -29.96 8.47
CA GLU A 149 7.06 -29.83 9.89
C GLU A 149 6.04 -30.62 10.74
N LEU A 150 4.75 -30.45 10.44
CA LEU A 150 3.70 -31.19 11.12
C LEU A 150 3.73 -32.68 10.75
N ALA A 151 3.97 -33.02 9.49
CA ALA A 151 4.08 -34.41 9.05
C ALA A 151 5.22 -35.15 9.78
N GLU A 152 6.37 -34.49 9.97
CA GLU A 152 7.50 -35.03 10.73
C GLU A 152 7.14 -35.18 12.23
N ALA A 153 6.48 -34.18 12.82
CA ALA A 153 6.04 -34.23 14.22
C ALA A 153 5.04 -35.36 14.50
N LEU A 154 4.19 -35.68 13.52
CA LEU A 154 3.24 -36.81 13.56
C LEU A 154 3.92 -38.17 13.30
N GLY A 155 5.23 -38.20 13.03
CA GLY A 155 5.97 -39.41 12.71
C GLY A 155 5.61 -40.02 11.36
N SER A 156 4.99 -39.24 10.47
CA SER A 156 4.47 -39.66 9.17
C SER A 156 4.93 -38.70 8.06
N PRO A 157 6.25 -38.59 7.79
CA PRO A 157 6.81 -37.61 6.86
C PRO A 157 6.32 -37.79 5.42
N ASP A 158 5.84 -38.99 5.06
CA ASP A 158 5.27 -39.28 3.74
C ASP A 158 3.93 -38.55 3.48
N LEU A 159 3.33 -37.95 4.51
CA LEU A 159 2.12 -37.15 4.40
C LEU A 159 2.39 -35.68 4.06
N ALA A 160 3.65 -35.24 4.02
CA ALA A 160 3.99 -33.86 3.65
C ALA A 160 3.44 -33.52 2.25
N GLY A 161 2.68 -32.43 2.16
CA GLY A 161 2.00 -31.99 0.93
C GLY A 161 0.72 -32.77 0.59
N ALA A 162 0.27 -33.70 1.44
CA ALA A 162 -1.03 -34.34 1.27
C ALA A 162 -2.15 -33.32 1.51
N ASP A 163 -3.17 -33.35 0.66
CA ASP A 163 -4.42 -32.63 0.87
C ASP A 163 -5.14 -33.19 2.10
N VAL A 164 -5.42 -32.31 3.05
CA VAL A 164 -6.08 -32.59 4.32
C VAL A 164 -7.29 -31.69 4.55
N GLY A 165 -7.75 -30.97 3.53
CA GLY A 165 -8.90 -30.09 3.65
C GLY A 165 -8.91 -28.91 2.71
N ASP A 166 -9.86 -28.01 2.95
CA ASP A 166 -10.06 -26.79 2.17
C ASP A 166 -10.03 -25.56 3.08
N THR A 167 -9.61 -24.43 2.53
CA THR A 167 -9.71 -23.13 3.16
C THR A 167 -10.30 -22.08 2.23
N ARG A 168 -11.00 -21.12 2.81
CA ARG A 168 -11.57 -19.97 2.12
C ARG A 168 -11.39 -18.73 2.98
N VAL A 169 -10.83 -17.67 2.41
CA VAL A 169 -10.71 -16.36 3.06
C VAL A 169 -11.78 -15.44 2.47
N ASP A 170 -12.63 -14.88 3.33
CA ASP A 170 -13.55 -13.79 2.98
C ASP A 170 -13.22 -12.59 3.87
N ALA A 171 -12.59 -11.57 3.28
CA ALA A 171 -12.06 -10.44 4.00
C ALA A 171 -12.57 -9.10 3.46
N THR A 172 -12.77 -8.15 4.36
CA THR A 172 -12.93 -6.73 4.01
C THR A 172 -11.57 -6.08 3.89
N VAL A 173 -11.49 -5.14 2.96
CA VAL A 173 -10.25 -4.51 2.54
C VAL A 173 -10.36 -3.01 2.75
N THR A 174 -9.25 -2.41 3.17
CA THR A 174 -9.12 -0.96 3.25
C THR A 174 -7.99 -0.49 2.35
N GLU A 175 -8.18 0.67 1.74
CA GLU A 175 -7.06 1.39 1.15
C GLU A 175 -6.22 2.00 2.27
N PRO A 176 -4.88 2.03 2.13
CA PRO A 176 -4.03 2.71 3.08
C PRO A 176 -4.44 4.18 3.12
N GLU A 177 -4.78 4.65 4.32
CA GLU A 177 -5.12 6.05 4.54
C GLU A 177 -4.01 6.95 3.95
N PRO A 178 -4.35 7.97 3.14
CA PRO A 178 -3.35 8.87 2.60
C PRO A 178 -2.66 9.57 3.78
N THR A 179 -1.44 9.14 4.08
CA THR A 179 -0.72 9.70 5.23
C THR A 179 -0.58 11.21 5.01
N THR A 180 -1.06 12.00 5.97
CA THR A 180 -0.93 13.45 5.88
C THR A 180 0.55 13.79 5.89
N ALA A 181 1.04 14.39 4.81
CA ALA A 181 2.44 14.79 4.70
C ALA A 181 2.80 15.72 5.88
N LYS A 182 3.70 15.27 6.75
CA LYS A 182 4.17 16.08 7.90
C LYS A 182 4.80 17.39 7.44
N ASN A 183 5.45 17.38 6.28
CA ASN A 183 6.10 18.53 5.67
C ASN A 183 5.70 18.64 4.19
N VAL A 184 5.47 19.87 3.73
CA VAL A 184 5.25 20.17 2.31
C VAL A 184 6.37 21.09 1.83
N ILE A 185 7.13 20.63 0.83
CA ILE A 185 8.16 21.43 0.17
C ILE A 185 7.69 21.67 -1.26
N ILE A 186 7.50 22.95 -1.63
CA ILE A 186 7.09 23.35 -2.97
C ILE A 186 8.27 24.00 -3.67
N MET A 187 8.68 23.44 -4.81
CA MET A 187 9.67 24.03 -5.70
C MET A 187 8.97 24.61 -6.92
N ILE A 188 9.16 25.90 -7.19
CA ILE A 188 8.56 26.58 -8.35
C ILE A 188 9.69 27.02 -9.28
N GLY A 189 9.77 26.40 -10.45
CA GLY A 189 10.60 26.89 -11.55
C GLY A 189 9.83 27.95 -12.33
N ASP A 190 10.05 29.22 -12.01
CA ASP A 190 9.41 30.32 -12.73
C ASP A 190 9.79 30.31 -14.22
N GLY A 191 8.78 30.30 -15.10
CA GLY A 191 8.97 30.14 -16.55
C GLY A 191 9.50 28.78 -16.99
N MET A 192 9.64 27.79 -16.09
CA MET A 192 10.20 26.48 -16.39
C MET A 192 9.15 25.54 -16.99
N GLY A 193 8.77 25.80 -18.24
CA GLY A 193 7.97 24.88 -19.05
C GLY A 193 8.73 23.61 -19.45
N TRP A 194 8.04 22.69 -20.12
CA TRP A 194 8.61 21.41 -20.53
C TRP A 194 9.84 21.57 -21.45
N GLU A 195 9.86 22.59 -22.32
CA GLU A 195 11.00 22.88 -23.20
C GLU A 195 12.24 23.29 -22.41
N ILE A 196 12.07 24.10 -21.35
CA ILE A 196 13.18 24.60 -20.53
C ILE A 196 13.72 23.47 -19.64
N ALA A 197 12.85 22.67 -19.05
CA ALA A 197 13.24 21.48 -18.29
C ALA A 197 14.04 20.50 -19.16
N ARG A 198 13.60 20.27 -20.40
CA ARG A 198 14.32 19.43 -21.37
C ARG A 198 15.69 20.01 -21.74
N ALA A 199 15.77 21.30 -22.04
CA ALA A 199 17.04 21.95 -22.39
C ALA A 199 18.06 21.87 -21.24
N ALA A 200 17.59 22.05 -19.99
CA ALA A 200 18.42 21.92 -18.81
C ALA A 200 18.93 20.48 -18.61
N ALA A 201 18.09 19.46 -18.83
CA ALA A 201 18.51 18.06 -18.76
C ALA A 201 19.61 17.71 -19.79
N ILE A 202 19.48 18.21 -21.03
CA ILE A 202 20.50 18.03 -22.07
C ILE A 202 21.81 18.71 -21.67
N GLN A 203 21.74 19.95 -21.17
CA GLN A 203 22.93 20.67 -20.71
C GLN A 203 23.63 19.95 -19.56
N GLU A 204 22.87 19.36 -18.64
CA GLU A 204 23.42 18.57 -17.53
C GLU A 204 24.12 17.29 -18.03
N ALA A 205 23.51 16.56 -18.97
CA ALA A 205 24.15 15.40 -19.60
C ALA A 205 25.48 15.76 -20.29
N ILE A 206 25.53 16.91 -20.98
CA ILE A 206 26.76 17.44 -21.60
C ILE A 206 27.81 17.76 -20.53
N ASN A 207 27.41 18.41 -19.42
CA ASN A 207 28.32 18.70 -18.31
C ASN A 207 28.90 17.42 -17.69
N GLN A 208 28.13 16.33 -17.71
CA GLN A 208 28.54 14.99 -17.26
C GLN A 208 29.35 14.22 -18.32
N GLY A 209 29.65 14.83 -19.47
CA GLY A 209 30.50 14.24 -20.50
C GLY A 209 29.79 13.31 -21.48
N HIS A 210 28.45 13.36 -21.57
CA HIS A 210 27.74 12.66 -22.65
C HIS A 210 28.05 13.32 -24.00
N GLU A 211 28.42 12.50 -24.98
CA GLU A 211 28.73 12.92 -26.34
C GLU A 211 27.54 12.59 -27.26
N GLY A 212 27.15 13.54 -28.11
CA GLY A 212 26.01 13.38 -29.01
C GLY A 212 25.75 14.66 -29.80
N ASN A 213 25.11 14.54 -30.96
CA ASN A 213 24.81 15.66 -31.86
C ASN A 213 23.32 15.75 -32.24
N THR A 214 22.53 14.78 -31.80
CA THR A 214 21.10 14.67 -32.12
C THR A 214 20.29 14.65 -30.85
N LEU A 215 19.04 15.07 -30.96
CA LEU A 215 18.13 15.12 -29.83
C LEU A 215 17.88 13.73 -29.23
N SER A 216 17.89 12.67 -30.05
CA SER A 216 17.79 11.28 -29.64
C SER A 216 19.00 10.77 -28.85
N ASP A 217 20.17 11.41 -28.98
CA ASP A 217 21.37 11.05 -28.20
C ASP A 217 21.22 11.46 -26.72
N PHE A 218 20.33 12.41 -26.44
CA PHE A 218 20.12 12.96 -25.09
C PHE A 218 18.69 12.74 -24.57
N TYR A 219 17.70 12.58 -25.43
CA TYR A 219 16.29 12.54 -25.04
C TYR A 219 15.41 11.82 -26.09
N THR A 220 14.94 10.62 -25.75
CA THR A 220 14.20 9.75 -26.68
C THR A 220 12.71 10.06 -26.76
N GLU A 221 12.01 10.33 -25.65
CA GLU A 221 10.62 10.85 -25.52
C GLU A 221 10.15 10.64 -24.06
N GLY A 222 8.93 11.07 -23.71
CA GLY A 222 8.31 10.77 -22.41
C GLY A 222 8.59 11.79 -21.28
N THR A 223 8.55 11.31 -20.04
CA THR A 223 8.60 12.09 -18.77
C THR A 223 9.90 12.88 -18.54
N GLY A 224 10.90 12.64 -19.38
CA GLY A 224 12.21 13.27 -19.30
C GLY A 224 13.06 12.71 -18.18
N ALA A 225 14.37 12.74 -18.38
CA ALA A 225 15.36 12.21 -17.46
C ALA A 225 16.58 13.13 -17.45
N GLY A 226 17.32 13.14 -16.34
CA GLY A 226 18.58 13.89 -16.20
C GLY A 226 18.58 14.97 -15.12
N LEU A 227 17.41 15.46 -14.68
CA LEU A 227 17.27 16.39 -13.56
C LEU A 227 16.72 15.70 -12.31
N SER A 228 17.07 16.17 -11.12
CA SER A 228 16.68 15.52 -9.85
C SER A 228 15.17 15.39 -9.65
N PHE A 229 14.39 16.38 -10.09
CA PHE A 229 12.92 16.34 -9.98
C PHE A 229 12.26 15.39 -10.98
N GLN A 230 12.99 14.95 -12.02
CA GLN A 230 12.52 13.95 -12.99
C GLN A 230 12.65 12.50 -12.46
N ASN A 231 13.17 12.34 -11.23
CA ASN A 231 13.15 11.07 -10.51
C ASN A 231 11.94 10.97 -9.55
N LEU A 232 11.12 12.01 -9.42
CA LEU A 232 9.94 11.98 -8.56
C LEU A 232 8.81 11.21 -9.25
N ASP A 233 7.89 10.64 -8.49
CA ASP A 233 6.68 10.03 -9.04
C ASP A 233 5.54 11.06 -9.14
N GLY A 234 4.50 10.74 -9.93
CA GLY A 234 3.26 11.53 -9.96
C GLY A 234 3.28 12.77 -10.86
N TYR A 235 3.81 12.67 -12.08
CA TYR A 235 3.75 13.77 -13.06
C TYR A 235 2.32 14.07 -13.51
N ALA A 236 2.00 15.36 -13.57
CA ALA A 236 0.75 15.84 -14.13
C ALA A 236 0.98 17.06 -15.02
N VAL A 237 0.14 17.21 -16.05
CA VAL A 237 0.10 18.43 -16.87
C VAL A 237 -0.75 19.45 -16.13
N ALA A 238 -0.15 20.58 -15.76
CA ALA A 238 -0.87 21.69 -15.14
C ALA A 238 -1.37 22.67 -16.21
N THR A 239 -2.66 23.03 -16.14
CA THR A 239 -3.22 24.11 -16.97
C THR A 239 -2.96 25.44 -16.29
N THR A 240 -2.26 26.36 -16.95
CA THR A 240 -1.79 27.64 -16.38
C THR A 240 -2.60 28.86 -16.83
N SER A 241 -3.86 28.66 -17.26
CA SER A 241 -4.72 29.77 -17.65
C SER A 241 -4.88 30.77 -16.49
N GLY A 242 -4.59 32.04 -16.74
CA GLY A 242 -4.70 33.08 -15.71
C GLY A 242 -6.15 33.31 -15.29
N THR A 243 -6.35 33.61 -14.01
CA THR A 243 -7.63 34.15 -13.53
C THR A 243 -7.77 35.58 -14.05
N TYR A 244 -8.77 35.83 -14.90
CA TYR A 244 -9.11 37.21 -15.28
C TYR A 244 -9.81 37.88 -14.09
N ILE A 245 -9.06 38.67 -13.32
CA ILE A 245 -9.66 39.57 -12.33
C ILE A 245 -10.13 40.81 -13.09
N ASP A 246 -11.45 40.96 -13.22
CA ASP A 246 -12.05 42.17 -13.79
C ASP A 246 -11.88 43.32 -12.79
N GLY A 247 -10.99 44.27 -13.08
CA GLY A 247 -10.63 45.36 -12.17
C GLY A 247 -9.21 45.89 -12.36
N ASP A 248 -8.81 46.81 -11.47
CA ASP A 248 -7.52 47.51 -11.51
C ASP A 248 -6.35 46.54 -11.25
N LYS A 249 -5.42 46.44 -12.20
CA LYS A 249 -4.41 45.36 -12.28
C LYS A 249 -3.13 45.65 -11.50
N SER A 250 -3.21 46.46 -10.46
CA SER A 250 -2.05 46.88 -9.67
C SER A 250 -1.85 45.96 -8.46
N ASN A 251 -1.48 44.69 -8.72
CA ASN A 251 -0.96 43.78 -7.70
C ASN A 251 0.45 43.25 -8.05
N SER A 252 1.13 43.88 -9.01
CA SER A 252 2.56 43.68 -9.21
C SER A 252 3.32 44.20 -7.98
N ALA A 253 4.27 43.40 -7.48
CA ALA A 253 5.20 43.80 -6.42
C ALA A 253 6.21 44.90 -6.87
N LEU A 254 6.05 45.42 -8.08
CA LEU A 254 6.78 46.56 -8.61
C LEU A 254 5.83 47.76 -8.69
N GLU A 255 6.16 48.82 -7.95
CA GLU A 255 5.43 50.08 -7.98
C GLU A 255 5.72 50.78 -9.33
N GLY A 256 4.73 50.82 -10.23
CA GLY A 256 4.83 51.48 -11.54
C GLY A 256 4.05 50.78 -12.66
N ASP A 257 3.88 51.48 -13.79
CA ASP A 257 3.28 50.92 -15.01
C ASP A 257 4.18 49.81 -15.57
N THR A 258 3.62 48.61 -15.74
CA THR A 258 4.34 47.43 -16.24
C THR A 258 4.75 47.53 -17.71
N LEU A 259 4.29 48.55 -18.45
CA LEU A 259 4.59 48.76 -19.87
C LEU A 259 5.63 49.84 -20.14
N GLU A 260 5.96 50.70 -19.16
CA GLU A 260 7.01 51.71 -19.28
C GLU A 260 8.09 51.49 -18.21
N ARG A 261 9.25 50.96 -18.62
CA ARG A 261 10.46 51.00 -17.81
C ARG A 261 11.26 52.24 -18.20
N GLU A 262 11.38 53.22 -17.31
CA GLU A 262 12.51 54.15 -17.39
C GLU A 262 13.79 53.37 -17.05
N THR A 263 14.50 52.92 -18.09
CA THR A 263 15.85 52.37 -17.92
C THR A 263 16.86 53.52 -17.85
N GLY A 264 17.54 53.68 -16.70
CA GLY A 264 18.83 54.38 -16.65
C GLY A 264 18.92 55.65 -15.79
N VAL A 265 18.35 55.68 -14.59
CA VAL A 265 18.65 56.74 -13.61
C VAL A 265 19.31 56.17 -12.36
N SER A 266 20.60 56.46 -12.19
CA SER A 266 21.31 56.22 -10.92
C SER A 266 20.95 57.32 -9.93
N TYR A 267 20.23 56.98 -8.86
CA TYR A 267 20.01 57.91 -7.76
C TYR A 267 21.30 58.13 -6.96
N GLN A 268 21.92 59.29 -7.13
CA GLN A 268 22.93 59.81 -6.20
C GLN A 268 22.20 60.37 -4.98
N PHE A 269 22.35 59.73 -3.82
CA PHE A 269 21.78 60.22 -2.57
C PHE A 269 22.49 61.51 -2.13
N SER A 270 21.85 62.67 -2.31
CA SER A 270 22.21 63.91 -1.60
C SER A 270 21.11 64.33 -0.62
N LYS A 271 21.37 64.04 0.66
CA LYS A 271 21.01 64.76 1.88
C LYS A 271 19.98 65.93 1.84
N VAL A 272 18.97 65.80 2.73
CA VAL A 272 18.14 66.83 3.46
C VAL A 272 17.14 67.63 2.58
N THR A 273 15.87 67.94 2.92
CA THR A 273 15.20 68.31 4.20
C THR A 273 13.66 68.29 4.04
N ARG A 274 12.94 67.98 5.15
CA ARG A 274 11.51 68.20 5.52
C ARG A 274 10.52 68.85 4.52
N GLU A 275 9.28 68.36 4.51
CA GLU A 275 8.13 69.09 5.06
C GLU A 275 6.92 68.19 5.39
N ILE A 276 6.24 68.55 6.48
CA ILE A 276 5.07 67.92 7.11
C ILE A 276 3.84 68.65 6.61
N GLU A 277 2.78 67.93 6.21
CA GLU A 277 1.35 68.31 6.20
C GLU A 277 0.61 67.29 5.31
N HIS A 278 -0.55 66.68 5.58
CA HIS A 278 -1.75 67.10 6.32
C HIS A 278 -2.57 65.80 6.59
N LEU A 279 -2.62 65.33 7.84
CA LEU A 279 -3.57 64.28 8.26
C LEU A 279 -4.91 64.95 8.56
N LYS A 280 -5.89 64.85 7.65
CA LYS A 280 -7.28 65.19 7.93
C LYS A 280 -8.08 63.93 8.24
N TYR A 281 -8.36 63.81 9.54
CA TYR A 281 -9.27 62.90 10.21
C TYR A 281 -10.71 63.02 9.67
N ILE A 282 -11.35 61.90 9.30
CA ILE A 282 -12.79 61.83 9.04
C ILE A 282 -13.42 60.84 10.06
N PRO A 283 -14.34 61.30 10.93
CA PRO A 283 -14.94 60.45 11.95
C PRO A 283 -16.07 59.56 11.41
N ASN A 284 -16.12 58.37 11.98
CA ASN A 284 -17.07 57.29 11.82
C ASN A 284 -18.53 57.72 12.16
N GLN A 285 -19.49 57.34 11.33
CA GLN A 285 -20.92 57.40 11.65
C GLN A 285 -21.56 56.05 11.36
N SER A 286 -21.68 55.23 12.42
CA SER A 286 -22.62 54.11 12.46
C SER A 286 -24.05 54.64 12.55
N LYS A 287 -24.98 54.09 11.78
CA LYS A 287 -26.40 54.08 12.14
C LYS A 287 -27.03 52.73 11.81
N ASN A 288 -27.17 51.92 12.86
CA ASN A 288 -28.24 50.94 13.00
C ASN A 288 -29.54 51.69 13.34
N LYS A 289 -30.59 51.46 12.54
CA LYS A 289 -31.93 51.04 12.99
C LYS A 289 -32.80 50.80 11.77
#